data_AF-A0A2E0X8I4-F1
#
_entry.id   AF-A0A2E0X8I4-F1
#
_cell.length_a   1.000
_cell.length_b   1.000
_cell.length_c   1.000
_cell.angle_alpha   90.00
_cell.angle_beta   90.00
_cell.angle_gamma   90.00
#
_symmetry.space_group_name_H-M   'P 1'
#
loop_
_entity.id
_entity.type
_entity.pdbx_description
1 polymer ?
#
loop_
_entity_poly.entity_id
_entity_poly.type
_entity_poly.pdbx_seq_one_letter_code
_entity_poly.pdbx_strand_id
1 'polypeptide(L)'
;MNRVFRVLVTVGVALSGLAVAAPAHAGGGPENVLLVVNPNSPDSLAIANHYVALRGIPAGNVLYVPWGPNAHHAKGADFRDKLLKPILQTIDERKLASQIDYVVYSSNFPWQLDFTDIHGTEKRGTPSYPIASLTGATYLFPFVINDKPELHALNTNFYFAPATGGKTTSRAFHSYLGWQPGAKAGKDGLHYLMSTMLGVTTGAGTTVDETVRYLKRSVEADGTQPDGAFFYMVNGKNPRSVVRHDNFAAAARELESLGRKAVVANGIVPAGQPDVLGLTCGAPVVPLGGSGCRLQPGALVDNLTSAGGQLQRRQPGKGQTPLTDYLRMGAAGASGTVSEPYAIPHKFPSADLHVHYARGCTMAEAFYQSIQGPFHLLIVGEPLCQPWAAPGDVKLTLPGLTGTLSGTVQLEPQVTYPDSRTVGRLEVFVDGVRVAAVRGQAPLPLDTTKLGDGHHRLTIVAVDDTPIEAQSRWSEDVVVKNGRDAVQLTTANGTEVTGGQLVVKVAVTRDAEVEVLHNGRKLGQTSGRGGEVRIPTAKLGAGPVQIEARTTDDPPLRARPLTVQIATGG
;
A
#
# COMPACT_ATOMS: atom_id res chain seq x y z
N MET A 1 -45.90 34.67 -46.14
CA MET A 1 -45.66 33.23 -46.36
C MET A 1 -44.17 32.96 -46.28
N ASN A 2 -43.80 31.93 -45.52
CA ASN A 2 -42.52 31.20 -45.45
C ASN A 2 -41.34 31.74 -44.62
N ARG A 3 -41.30 31.18 -43.39
CA ARG A 3 -40.22 31.00 -42.43
C ARG A 3 -38.92 30.46 -43.05
N VAL A 4 -37.77 30.84 -42.50
CA VAL A 4 -36.61 29.94 -42.34
C VAL A 4 -35.97 30.18 -40.98
N PHE A 5 -36.16 29.22 -40.07
CA PHE A 5 -35.43 29.08 -38.81
C PHE A 5 -34.00 28.58 -39.13
N ARG A 6 -32.96 29.28 -38.65
CA ARG A 6 -31.60 28.73 -38.62
C ARG A 6 -31.43 27.94 -37.33
N VAL A 7 -31.43 26.61 -37.46
CA VAL A 7 -30.99 25.68 -36.41
C VAL A 7 -29.47 25.66 -36.43
N LEU A 8 -28.84 26.12 -35.35
CA LEU A 8 -27.42 25.88 -35.06
C LEU A 8 -27.29 24.45 -34.55
N VAL A 9 -26.79 23.55 -35.39
CA VAL A 9 -26.37 22.21 -34.99
C VAL A 9 -24.96 22.34 -34.43
N THR A 10 -24.83 22.32 -33.10
CA THR A 10 -23.53 22.15 -32.44
C THR A 10 -23.14 20.69 -32.56
N VAL A 11 -22.17 20.40 -33.44
CA VAL A 11 -21.55 19.08 -33.53
C VAL A 11 -20.74 18.84 -32.26
N GLY A 12 -21.26 17.98 -31.37
CA GLY A 12 -20.53 17.48 -30.22
C GLY A 12 -19.41 16.57 -30.70
N VAL A 13 -18.16 17.01 -30.57
CA VAL A 13 -16.98 16.16 -30.74
C VAL A 13 -16.95 15.20 -29.56
N ALA A 14 -17.27 13.93 -29.81
CA ALA A 14 -17.02 12.85 -28.87
C ALA A 14 -15.50 12.68 -28.73
N LEU A 15 -14.92 13.24 -27.67
CA LEU A 15 -13.59 12.81 -27.22
C LEU A 15 -13.72 11.38 -26.69
N SER A 16 -13.39 10.43 -27.54
CA SER A 16 -13.04 9.07 -27.13
C SER A 16 -11.87 9.14 -26.14
N GLY A 17 -12.16 8.91 -24.86
CA GLY A 17 -11.14 8.76 -23.83
C GLY A 17 -10.18 7.64 -24.22
N LEU A 18 -8.88 7.93 -24.23
CA LEU A 18 -7.86 6.90 -24.35
C LEU A 18 -7.97 6.00 -23.13
N ALA A 19 -8.26 4.72 -23.36
CA ALA A 19 -8.16 3.70 -22.34
C ALA A 19 -6.70 3.58 -21.87
N VAL A 20 -6.45 3.94 -20.61
CA VAL A 20 -5.12 3.79 -20.00
C VAL A 20 -5.09 2.41 -19.34
N ALA A 21 -4.51 1.43 -20.04
CA ALA A 21 -4.15 0.17 -19.42
C ALA A 21 -3.11 0.45 -18.31
N ALA A 22 -3.53 0.32 -17.05
CA ALA A 22 -2.61 0.45 -15.92
C ALA A 22 -1.75 -0.82 -15.81
N PRO A 23 -0.48 -0.70 -15.36
CA PRO A 23 0.37 -1.86 -15.12
C PRO A 23 -0.32 -2.80 -14.12
N ALA A 24 -0.14 -4.08 -14.35
CA ALA A 24 -0.78 -5.15 -13.61
C ALA A 24 0.10 -5.54 -12.38
N HIS A 25 -0.44 -6.23 -11.37
CA HIS A 25 0.10 -6.27 -9.99
C HIS A 25 -0.08 -7.66 -9.35
N ALA A 26 0.91 -8.38 -8.84
CA ALA A 26 0.70 -9.60 -8.06
C ALA A 26 0.26 -9.39 -6.59
N GLY A 27 -0.42 -10.39 -5.99
CA GLY A 27 -0.63 -10.55 -4.52
C GLY A 27 -1.40 -9.45 -3.77
N GLY A 28 -1.82 -8.40 -4.45
CA GLY A 28 -2.55 -7.27 -3.89
C GLY A 28 -2.45 -6.03 -4.79
N GLY A 29 -3.57 -5.36 -4.98
CA GLY A 29 -3.67 -4.10 -5.72
C GLY A 29 -4.04 -2.92 -4.81
N PRO A 30 -4.16 -1.71 -5.40
CA PRO A 30 -4.64 -0.51 -4.71
C PRO A 30 -5.94 -0.70 -3.95
N GLU A 31 -6.84 -1.53 -4.49
CA GLU A 31 -8.13 -1.86 -3.91
C GLU A 31 -8.00 -2.68 -2.62
N ASN A 32 -6.86 -3.33 -2.38
CA ASN A 32 -6.56 -4.11 -1.18
C ASN A 32 -5.87 -3.29 -0.07
N VAL A 33 -5.53 -2.02 -0.32
CA VAL A 33 -4.81 -1.18 0.64
C VAL A 33 -5.77 -0.25 1.36
N LEU A 34 -5.71 -0.19 2.69
CA LEU A 34 -6.20 0.93 3.49
C LEU A 34 -5.03 1.85 3.85
N LEU A 35 -5.04 3.08 3.33
CA LEU A 35 -4.03 4.09 3.63
C LEU A 35 -4.47 4.93 4.85
N VAL A 36 -3.67 4.92 5.91
CA VAL A 36 -3.89 5.67 7.15
C VAL A 36 -3.02 6.95 7.13
N VAL A 37 -3.68 8.10 7.23
CA VAL A 37 -3.07 9.43 7.07
C VAL A 37 -3.22 10.21 8.36
N ASN A 38 -2.16 10.88 8.82
CA ASN A 38 -2.23 11.77 9.97
C ASN A 38 -2.59 13.19 9.49
N PRO A 39 -3.83 13.68 9.65
CA PRO A 39 -4.23 15.01 9.20
C PRO A 39 -3.54 16.15 9.96
N ASN A 40 -2.89 15.88 11.10
CA ASN A 40 -2.13 16.88 11.85
C ASN A 40 -0.67 17.02 11.37
N SER A 41 -0.26 16.23 10.36
CA SER A 41 1.08 16.29 9.78
C SER A 41 1.01 16.68 8.30
N PRO A 42 1.55 17.85 7.91
CA PRO A 42 1.68 18.23 6.51
C PRO A 42 2.47 17.21 5.68
N ASP A 43 3.50 16.60 6.27
CA ASP A 43 4.30 15.55 5.63
C ASP A 43 3.47 14.31 5.34
N SER A 44 2.63 13.90 6.30
CA SER A 44 1.77 12.72 6.16
C SER A 44 0.72 12.95 5.08
N LEU A 45 0.14 14.15 5.01
CA LEU A 45 -0.77 14.54 3.92
C LEU A 45 -0.06 14.53 2.56
N ALA A 46 1.13 15.13 2.46
CA ALA A 46 1.86 15.22 1.21
C ALA A 46 2.27 13.84 0.68
N ILE A 47 2.85 12.98 1.53
CA ILE A 47 3.20 11.61 1.17
C ILE A 47 1.96 10.82 0.75
N ALA A 48 0.84 10.96 1.46
CA ALA A 48 -0.40 10.28 1.13
C ALA A 48 -0.96 10.70 -0.24
N ASN A 49 -0.97 12.00 -0.53
CA ASN A 49 -1.42 12.54 -1.81
C ASN A 49 -0.61 11.97 -2.99
N HIS A 50 0.71 11.96 -2.85
CA HIS A 50 1.58 11.38 -3.86
C HIS A 50 1.38 9.87 -4.01
N TYR A 51 1.25 9.13 -2.90
CA TYR A 51 1.04 7.68 -2.96
C TYR A 51 -0.33 7.30 -3.56
N VAL A 52 -1.39 8.04 -3.20
CA VAL A 52 -2.73 7.89 -3.81
C VAL A 52 -2.64 8.09 -5.32
N ALA A 53 -1.93 9.12 -5.78
CA ALA A 53 -1.76 9.38 -7.22
C ALA A 53 -0.89 8.32 -7.92
N LEU A 54 0.19 7.84 -7.27
CA LEU A 54 1.11 6.85 -7.84
C LEU A 54 0.44 5.48 -8.00
N ARG A 55 -0.32 5.02 -7.00
CA ARG A 55 -0.94 3.69 -7.00
C ARG A 55 -2.39 3.71 -7.48
N GLY A 56 -3.05 4.86 -7.48
CA GLY A 56 -4.50 4.93 -7.69
C GLY A 56 -5.27 4.29 -6.55
N ILE A 57 -4.87 4.59 -5.29
CA ILE A 57 -5.58 4.11 -4.09
C ILE A 57 -7.00 4.68 -4.13
N PRO A 58 -8.06 3.84 -4.00
CA PRO A 58 -9.42 4.35 -4.02
C PRO A 58 -9.69 5.38 -2.91
N ALA A 59 -10.50 6.39 -3.20
CA ALA A 59 -10.84 7.43 -2.21
C ALA A 59 -11.47 6.85 -0.93
N GLY A 60 -12.31 5.81 -1.06
CA GLY A 60 -12.91 5.08 0.06
C GLY A 60 -11.91 4.29 0.91
N ASN A 61 -10.70 4.07 0.40
CA ASN A 61 -9.63 3.32 1.05
C ASN A 61 -8.65 4.20 1.82
N VAL A 62 -8.92 5.50 1.96
CA VAL A 62 -8.09 6.42 2.73
C VAL A 62 -8.80 6.77 4.04
N LEU A 63 -8.08 6.67 5.15
CA LEU A 63 -8.57 6.97 6.49
C LEU A 63 -7.68 8.02 7.17
N TYR A 64 -8.28 9.11 7.63
CA TYR A 64 -7.59 10.13 8.40
C TYR A 64 -7.74 9.87 9.89
N VAL A 65 -6.65 9.54 10.57
CA VAL A 65 -6.62 9.37 12.04
C VAL A 65 -5.67 10.40 12.64
N PRO A 66 -6.17 11.38 13.43
CA PRO A 66 -5.32 12.41 14.02
C PRO A 66 -4.34 11.79 15.02
N TRP A 67 -3.07 12.15 14.88
CA TRP A 67 -2.03 11.77 15.83
C TRP A 67 -1.05 12.91 16.07
N GLY A 68 -0.28 12.87 17.17
CA GLY A 68 0.76 13.86 17.43
C GLY A 68 1.85 13.82 16.34
N PRO A 69 2.20 14.94 15.69
CA PRO A 69 3.06 14.94 14.49
C PRO A 69 4.51 14.50 14.72
N ASN A 70 4.96 14.42 15.98
CA ASN A 70 6.30 13.98 16.39
C ASN A 70 6.27 12.77 17.32
N ALA A 71 5.20 11.98 17.29
CA ALA A 71 5.12 10.79 18.12
C ALA A 71 6.11 9.75 17.62
N HIS A 72 7.20 9.54 18.36
CA HIS A 72 8.10 8.41 18.15
C HIS A 72 7.58 7.16 18.85
N HIS A 73 6.89 7.33 19.97
CA HIS A 73 6.45 6.28 20.89
C HIS A 73 4.97 6.49 21.22
N ALA A 74 4.28 5.40 21.53
CA ALA A 74 2.93 5.44 22.07
C ALA A 74 2.70 4.30 23.07
N LYS A 75 1.73 4.48 23.95
CA LYS A 75 1.26 3.39 24.83
C LYS A 75 0.44 2.37 24.04
N GLY A 76 0.48 1.11 24.45
CA GLY A 76 -0.26 0.02 23.85
C GLY A 76 -1.76 0.29 23.82
N ALA A 77 -2.33 0.82 24.92
CA ALA A 77 -3.76 1.15 24.97
C ALA A 77 -4.14 2.29 24.03
N ASP A 78 -3.29 3.32 23.93
CA ASP A 78 -3.54 4.43 22.99
C ASP A 78 -3.51 3.93 21.54
N PHE A 79 -2.56 3.07 21.18
CA PHE A 79 -2.54 2.42 19.87
C PHE A 79 -3.80 1.59 19.62
N ARG A 80 -4.14 0.69 20.54
CA ARG A 80 -5.31 -0.20 20.44
C ARG A 80 -6.59 0.60 20.24
N ASP A 81 -6.83 1.59 21.10
CA ASP A 81 -8.13 2.24 21.22
C ASP A 81 -8.28 3.44 20.28
N LYS A 82 -7.20 4.19 19.99
CA LYS A 82 -7.26 5.42 19.19
C LYS A 82 -6.76 5.27 17.76
N LEU A 83 -6.10 4.16 17.42
CA LEU A 83 -5.60 3.92 16.07
C LEU A 83 -6.16 2.61 15.49
N LEU A 84 -5.91 1.47 16.13
CA LEU A 84 -6.25 0.16 15.57
C LEU A 84 -7.77 -0.11 15.52
N LYS A 85 -8.51 0.11 16.62
CA LYS A 85 -9.97 -0.05 16.62
C LYS A 85 -10.67 0.83 15.56
N PRO A 86 -10.36 2.14 15.43
CA PRO A 86 -10.91 2.97 14.36
C PRO A 86 -10.59 2.45 12.94
N ILE A 87 -9.40 1.89 12.72
CA ILE A 87 -9.03 1.27 11.44
C ILE A 87 -9.94 0.08 11.14
N LEU A 88 -10.07 -0.87 12.06
CA LEU A 88 -10.89 -2.07 11.88
C LEU A 88 -12.37 -1.71 11.69
N GLN A 89 -12.89 -0.81 12.53
CA GLN A 89 -14.25 -0.31 12.41
C GLN A 89 -14.51 0.34 11.03
N THR A 90 -13.56 1.14 10.54
CA THR A 90 -13.67 1.77 9.22
C THR A 90 -13.72 0.73 8.09
N ILE A 91 -12.90 -0.31 8.18
CA ILE A 91 -12.89 -1.41 7.19
C ILE A 91 -14.27 -2.07 7.14
N ASP A 92 -14.89 -2.34 8.30
CA ASP A 92 -16.21 -2.95 8.39
C ASP A 92 -17.33 -2.01 7.90
N GLU A 93 -17.37 -0.78 8.38
CA GLU A 93 -18.39 0.23 8.04
C GLU A 93 -18.42 0.55 6.55
N ARG A 94 -17.24 0.56 5.91
CA ARG A 94 -17.10 0.80 4.46
C ARG A 94 -17.26 -0.47 3.63
N LYS A 95 -17.57 -1.61 4.25
CA LYS A 95 -17.73 -2.92 3.60
C LYS A 95 -16.47 -3.40 2.87
N LEU A 96 -15.30 -3.04 3.39
CA LEU A 96 -14.00 -3.33 2.82
C LEU A 96 -13.34 -4.59 3.42
N ALA A 97 -13.94 -5.20 4.45
CA ALA A 97 -13.39 -6.37 5.16
C ALA A 97 -13.06 -7.57 4.26
N SER A 98 -13.74 -7.70 3.12
CA SER A 98 -13.50 -8.80 2.20
C SER A 98 -12.32 -8.57 1.24
N GLN A 99 -11.80 -7.33 1.15
CA GLN A 99 -10.78 -6.94 0.18
C GLN A 99 -9.53 -6.32 0.81
N ILE A 100 -9.60 -5.70 1.98
CA ILE A 100 -8.44 -5.01 2.56
C ILE A 100 -7.48 -6.00 3.17
N ASP A 101 -6.29 -6.08 2.59
CA ASP A 101 -5.20 -6.95 3.03
C ASP A 101 -4.08 -6.16 3.72
N TYR A 102 -3.96 -4.87 3.38
CA TYR A 102 -2.87 -4.01 3.82
C TYR A 102 -3.40 -2.83 4.64
N VAL A 103 -2.80 -2.57 5.80
CA VAL A 103 -2.91 -1.30 6.54
C VAL A 103 -1.58 -0.57 6.42
N VAL A 104 -1.57 0.48 5.61
CA VAL A 104 -0.38 1.24 5.25
C VAL A 104 -0.45 2.61 5.91
N TYR A 105 0.54 2.94 6.73
CA TYR A 105 0.62 4.26 7.36
C TYR A 105 1.42 5.21 6.46
N SER A 106 0.94 6.44 6.25
CA SER A 106 1.69 7.43 5.47
C SER A 106 3.00 7.83 6.17
N SER A 107 2.94 8.80 7.10
CA SER A 107 4.04 9.15 7.99
C SER A 107 3.52 9.76 9.29
N ASN A 108 4.43 10.01 10.24
CA ASN A 108 4.19 10.70 11.52
C ASN A 108 3.15 10.02 12.41
N PHE A 109 3.22 8.70 12.42
CA PHE A 109 2.65 7.80 13.42
C PHE A 109 3.78 7.25 14.31
N PRO A 110 3.48 6.77 15.53
CA PRO A 110 4.49 6.23 16.43
C PRO A 110 5.05 4.96 15.84
N TRP A 111 6.38 4.83 15.75
CA TRP A 111 6.99 3.60 15.25
C TRP A 111 7.27 2.58 16.36
N GLN A 112 7.38 3.01 17.62
CA GLN A 112 7.49 2.12 18.80
C GLN A 112 6.25 2.19 19.67
N LEU A 113 5.78 1.04 20.11
CA LEU A 113 4.62 0.87 20.98
C LEU A 113 5.06 0.18 22.26
N ASP A 114 4.72 0.76 23.41
CA ASP A 114 5.00 0.21 24.74
C ASP A 114 3.71 -0.33 25.35
N PHE A 115 3.60 -1.64 25.44
CA PHE A 115 2.43 -2.35 25.99
C PHE A 115 2.53 -2.60 27.49
N THR A 116 3.46 -1.98 28.22
CA THR A 116 3.58 -2.13 29.68
C THR A 116 2.28 -1.79 30.41
N ASP A 117 1.48 -0.87 29.86
CA ASP A 117 0.17 -0.47 30.39
C ASP A 117 -0.92 -1.55 30.27
N ILE A 118 -0.81 -2.45 29.29
CA ILE A 118 -1.76 -3.57 29.08
C ILE A 118 -1.20 -4.87 29.69
N HIS A 119 0.10 -5.08 29.53
CA HIS A 119 0.75 -6.38 29.74
C HIS A 119 1.59 -6.47 31.02
N GLY A 120 1.76 -5.36 31.74
CA GLY A 120 2.65 -5.25 32.90
C GLY A 120 4.13 -5.21 32.52
N THR A 121 5.00 -5.21 33.53
CA THR A 121 6.46 -5.10 33.38
C THR A 121 7.18 -6.45 33.38
N GLU A 122 6.44 -7.55 33.47
CA GLU A 122 7.03 -8.88 33.48
C GLU A 122 7.79 -9.15 32.18
N LYS A 123 9.06 -9.57 32.32
CA LYS A 123 9.89 -9.94 31.16
C LYS A 123 9.27 -11.15 30.47
N ARG A 124 8.91 -11.00 29.19
CA ARG A 124 8.39 -12.10 28.37
C ARG A 124 9.52 -12.69 27.55
N GLY A 125 10.13 -13.74 28.09
CA GLY A 125 11.38 -14.31 27.59
C GLY A 125 12.60 -13.44 27.87
N THR A 126 13.74 -13.84 27.33
CA THR A 126 15.04 -13.20 27.56
C THR A 126 15.37 -12.17 26.46
N PRO A 127 15.91 -11.00 26.82
CA PRO A 127 15.26 -9.98 27.65
C PRO A 127 14.40 -8.98 26.85
N SER A 128 13.14 -9.30 26.57
CA SER A 128 12.24 -8.36 25.86
C SER A 128 11.27 -7.70 26.84
N TYR A 129 11.23 -6.37 26.84
CA TYR A 129 10.08 -5.60 27.32
C TYR A 129 8.88 -5.84 26.37
N PRO A 130 7.63 -5.57 26.80
CA PRO A 130 6.45 -5.67 25.95
C PRO A 130 6.40 -4.50 24.95
N ILE A 131 7.44 -4.39 24.12
CA ILE A 131 7.57 -3.39 23.07
C ILE A 131 7.26 -4.07 21.73
N ALA A 132 6.51 -3.38 20.89
CA ALA A 132 6.32 -3.75 19.50
C ALA A 132 6.54 -2.54 18.58
N SER A 133 6.79 -2.81 17.31
CA SER A 133 6.71 -1.81 16.24
C SER A 133 5.26 -1.60 15.85
N LEU A 134 4.95 -0.44 15.27
CA LEU A 134 3.62 -0.16 14.73
C LEU A 134 3.18 -1.23 13.73
N THR A 135 4.02 -1.53 12.75
CA THR A 135 3.71 -2.48 11.67
C THR A 135 3.62 -3.91 12.19
N GLY A 136 4.47 -4.30 13.14
CA GLY A 136 4.40 -5.61 13.79
C GLY A 136 3.11 -5.79 14.61
N ALA A 137 2.70 -4.76 15.37
CA ALA A 137 1.48 -4.81 16.17
C ALA A 137 0.20 -4.76 15.33
N THR A 138 0.18 -3.95 14.27
CA THR A 138 -0.94 -3.92 13.31
C THR A 138 -1.08 -5.25 12.57
N TYR A 139 0.03 -5.88 12.17
CA TYR A 139 -0.02 -7.23 11.58
C TYR A 139 -0.64 -8.25 12.53
N LEU A 140 -0.23 -8.20 13.79
CA LEU A 140 -0.66 -9.06 14.87
C LEU A 140 -1.91 -8.53 15.59
N PHE A 141 -2.80 -7.82 14.86
CA PHE A 141 -3.96 -7.13 15.44
C PHE A 141 -4.84 -7.99 16.35
N PRO A 142 -5.08 -9.31 16.10
CA PRO A 142 -5.95 -10.07 17.00
C PRO A 142 -5.37 -10.15 18.41
N PHE A 143 -4.05 -10.18 18.56
CA PHE A 143 -3.43 -10.18 19.87
C PHE A 143 -3.56 -8.82 20.56
N VAL A 144 -3.48 -7.73 19.80
CA VAL A 144 -3.66 -6.36 20.32
C VAL A 144 -5.09 -6.11 20.78
N ILE A 145 -6.08 -6.51 19.98
CA ILE A 145 -7.50 -6.27 20.29
C ILE A 145 -7.98 -7.09 21.48
N ASN A 146 -7.39 -8.27 21.70
CA ASN A 146 -7.76 -9.19 22.77
C ASN A 146 -6.80 -9.16 23.97
N ASP A 147 -5.92 -8.15 24.05
CA ASP A 147 -4.93 -7.96 25.14
C ASP A 147 -4.08 -9.21 25.42
N LYS A 148 -3.67 -9.87 24.34
CA LYS A 148 -3.00 -11.15 24.38
C LYS A 148 -1.49 -10.99 24.45
N PRO A 149 -0.83 -11.60 25.45
CA PRO A 149 0.60 -11.48 25.61
C PRO A 149 1.42 -12.09 24.47
N GLU A 150 0.80 -13.04 23.74
CA GLU A 150 1.32 -13.72 22.57
C GLU A 150 1.74 -12.74 21.47
N LEU A 151 1.29 -11.48 21.47
CA LEU A 151 1.84 -10.43 20.59
C LEU A 151 3.38 -10.43 20.54
N HIS A 152 4.05 -10.77 21.65
CA HIS A 152 5.51 -10.76 21.78
C HIS A 152 6.16 -12.14 21.62
N ALA A 153 5.41 -13.15 21.20
CA ALA A 153 5.93 -14.50 20.99
C ALA A 153 6.62 -14.64 19.61
N LEU A 154 7.53 -15.62 19.51
CA LEU A 154 8.36 -15.84 18.32
C LEU A 154 7.66 -16.63 17.21
N ASN A 155 6.49 -17.22 17.48
CA ASN A 155 5.75 -18.13 16.62
C ASN A 155 4.32 -17.62 16.36
N THR A 156 4.21 -16.34 16.02
CA THR A 156 2.93 -15.62 15.93
C THR A 156 2.48 -15.36 14.52
N ASN A 157 3.38 -15.50 13.54
CA ASN A 157 3.07 -15.35 12.14
C ASN A 157 2.96 -16.74 11.47
N PHE A 158 1.73 -17.15 11.16
CA PHE A 158 1.47 -18.41 10.44
C PHE A 158 1.45 -18.26 8.91
N TYR A 159 1.52 -17.04 8.40
CA TYR A 159 1.78 -16.78 6.97
C TYR A 159 3.25 -17.05 6.60
N PHE A 160 4.16 -16.92 7.56
CA PHE A 160 5.58 -17.29 7.45
C PHE A 160 5.77 -18.62 6.71
N ALA A 161 6.58 -18.59 5.65
CA ALA A 161 6.72 -19.66 4.67
C ALA A 161 8.20 -20.03 4.44
N PRO A 162 8.89 -20.57 5.46
CA PRO A 162 10.31 -20.88 5.36
C PRO A 162 10.56 -21.98 4.32
N ALA A 163 11.78 -22.00 3.78
CA ALA A 163 12.26 -23.13 2.98
C ALA A 163 12.11 -24.45 3.75
N THR A 164 11.43 -25.43 3.14
CA THR A 164 11.28 -26.78 3.68
C THR A 164 11.95 -27.76 2.73
N GLY A 165 12.90 -28.57 3.22
CA GLY A 165 13.71 -29.43 2.36
C GLY A 165 14.53 -28.68 1.30
N GLY A 166 14.92 -27.43 1.60
CA GLY A 166 15.68 -26.57 0.67
C GLY A 166 14.85 -25.94 -0.46
N LYS A 167 13.51 -25.94 -0.34
CA LYS A 167 12.61 -25.28 -1.28
C LYS A 167 11.69 -24.32 -0.56
N THR A 168 11.74 -23.04 -0.92
CA THR A 168 10.76 -22.04 -0.50
C THR A 168 9.45 -22.24 -1.26
N THR A 169 8.31 -21.93 -0.64
CA THR A 169 7.01 -21.90 -1.32
C THR A 169 6.34 -20.56 -1.06
N SER A 170 6.18 -19.76 -2.11
CA SER A 170 5.46 -18.49 -2.02
C SER A 170 3.96 -18.68 -2.15
N ARG A 171 3.20 -17.83 -1.47
CA ARG A 171 1.73 -17.89 -1.47
C ARG A 171 1.10 -16.51 -1.29
N ALA A 172 -0.04 -16.31 -1.95
CA ALA A 172 -0.84 -15.10 -1.82
C ALA A 172 -1.32 -14.89 -0.39
N PHE A 173 -1.44 -13.62 0.00
CA PHE A 173 -2.05 -13.22 1.25
C PHE A 173 -3.47 -12.70 1.02
N HIS A 174 -4.37 -13.05 1.95
CA HIS A 174 -5.70 -12.42 2.08
C HIS A 174 -6.04 -12.31 3.56
N SER A 175 -6.44 -11.13 4.03
CA SER A 175 -6.78 -10.89 5.45
C SER A 175 -8.04 -11.65 5.87
N TYR A 176 -8.97 -11.87 4.94
CA TYR A 176 -10.21 -12.61 5.19
C TYR A 176 -9.96 -14.13 5.33
N LEU A 177 -8.75 -14.62 5.04
CA LEU A 177 -8.35 -16.00 5.30
C LEU A 177 -7.67 -16.12 6.66
N GLY A 178 -8.17 -17.01 7.50
CA GLY A 178 -7.51 -17.39 8.74
C GLY A 178 -6.38 -18.40 8.49
N TRP A 179 -5.36 -18.31 9.33
CA TRP A 179 -4.13 -19.11 9.25
C TRP A 179 -3.96 -19.98 10.50
N GLN A 180 -3.32 -21.13 10.31
CA GLN A 180 -2.86 -22.03 11.38
C GLN A 180 -1.42 -22.45 11.09
N PRO A 181 -0.68 -23.01 12.06
CA PRO A 181 0.69 -23.47 11.83
C PRO A 181 0.80 -24.35 10.57
N GLY A 182 1.58 -23.90 9.59
CA GLY A 182 1.85 -24.64 8.35
C GLY A 182 0.77 -24.58 7.27
N ALA A 183 -0.43 -24.05 7.52
CA ALA A 183 -1.53 -24.11 6.55
C ALA A 183 -2.55 -22.97 6.67
N LYS A 184 -3.38 -22.82 5.61
CA LYS A 184 -4.63 -22.05 5.69
C LYS A 184 -5.61 -22.79 6.61
N ALA A 185 -6.34 -22.08 7.47
CA ALA A 185 -7.31 -22.63 8.43
C ALA A 185 -8.78 -22.30 8.11
N GLY A 186 -9.05 -21.56 7.03
CA GLY A 186 -10.41 -21.08 6.77
C GLY A 186 -10.78 -19.94 7.72
N LYS A 187 -12.03 -19.86 8.18
CA LYS A 187 -12.55 -18.71 8.95
C LYS A 187 -12.16 -18.71 10.43
N ASP A 188 -11.78 -19.86 10.99
CA ASP A 188 -11.51 -20.01 12.42
C ASP A 188 -10.01 -19.86 12.76
N GLY A 189 -9.18 -19.60 11.75
CA GLY A 189 -7.75 -19.37 11.92
C GLY A 189 -7.42 -17.98 12.43
N LEU A 190 -6.13 -17.74 12.70
CA LEU A 190 -5.64 -16.41 13.05
C LEU A 190 -5.60 -15.52 11.80
N HIS A 191 -6.22 -14.35 11.87
CA HIS A 191 -6.25 -13.37 10.78
C HIS A 191 -5.16 -12.32 10.98
N TYR A 192 -4.67 -11.75 9.88
CA TYR A 192 -3.65 -10.69 9.92
C TYR A 192 -4.02 -9.55 8.97
N LEU A 193 -3.35 -8.42 9.12
CA LEU A 193 -3.37 -7.30 8.18
C LEU A 193 -1.93 -6.91 7.87
N MET A 194 -1.44 -7.13 6.65
CA MET A 194 -0.08 -6.72 6.30
C MET A 194 0.10 -5.22 6.58
N SER A 195 1.21 -4.83 7.20
CA SER A 195 1.39 -3.45 7.60
C SER A 195 2.77 -2.91 7.28
N THR A 196 2.79 -1.69 6.77
CA THR A 196 4.02 -0.95 6.43
C THR A 196 3.83 0.53 6.76
N MET A 197 4.94 1.26 6.84
CA MET A 197 4.92 2.72 6.75
C MET A 197 5.48 3.15 5.39
N LEU A 198 4.83 4.11 4.72
CA LEU A 198 5.36 4.70 3.50
C LEU A 198 6.65 5.45 3.78
N GLY A 199 6.74 6.16 4.91
CA GLY A 199 7.94 6.81 5.40
C GLY A 199 7.85 7.26 6.85
N VAL A 200 8.97 7.71 7.40
CA VAL A 200 9.05 8.34 8.73
C VAL A 200 9.80 9.64 8.55
N THR A 201 9.18 10.79 8.81
CA THR A 201 9.80 12.11 8.53
C THR A 201 10.31 12.86 9.77
N THR A 202 10.42 12.14 10.89
CA THR A 202 10.91 12.69 12.15
C THR A 202 12.24 12.05 12.56
N GLY A 203 13.07 12.79 13.30
CA GLY A 203 14.36 12.31 13.82
C GLY A 203 15.36 11.94 12.72
N ALA A 204 15.79 10.67 12.66
CA ALA A 204 16.66 10.10 11.61
C ALA A 204 15.88 9.65 10.36
N GLY A 205 14.60 10.03 10.29
CA GLY A 205 13.68 9.83 9.19
C GLY A 205 14.08 10.47 7.85
N THR A 206 13.35 10.15 6.80
CA THR A 206 13.48 10.73 5.45
C THR A 206 12.75 12.06 5.33
N THR A 207 13.11 12.89 4.35
CA THR A 207 12.25 14.02 3.97
C THR A 207 11.03 13.54 3.18
N VAL A 208 10.04 14.42 2.98
CA VAL A 208 8.91 14.16 2.07
C VAL A 208 9.43 13.86 0.66
N ASP A 209 10.34 14.67 0.14
CA ASP A 209 10.92 14.48 -1.20
C ASP A 209 11.69 13.17 -1.32
N GLU A 210 12.46 12.80 -0.29
CA GLU A 210 13.13 11.50 -0.24
C GLU A 210 12.13 10.35 -0.30
N THR A 211 11.04 10.47 0.46
CA THR A 211 9.96 9.48 0.50
C THR A 211 9.28 9.33 -0.85
N VAL A 212 8.78 10.43 -1.40
CA VAL A 212 8.10 10.45 -2.70
C VAL A 212 9.01 9.91 -3.80
N ARG A 213 10.32 10.20 -3.75
CA ARG A 213 11.29 9.72 -4.73
C ARG A 213 11.44 8.20 -4.72
N TYR A 214 11.67 7.58 -3.56
CA TYR A 214 11.77 6.11 -3.57
C TYR A 214 10.43 5.44 -3.83
N LEU A 215 9.30 6.01 -3.38
CA LEU A 215 7.97 5.47 -3.70
C LEU A 215 7.75 5.44 -5.23
N LYS A 216 8.01 6.55 -5.91
CA LYS A 216 7.92 6.63 -7.38
C LYS A 216 8.83 5.60 -8.05
N ARG A 217 10.10 5.53 -7.62
CA ARG A 217 11.06 4.56 -8.13
C ARG A 217 10.61 3.11 -7.94
N SER A 218 9.96 2.80 -6.82
CA SER A 218 9.42 1.47 -6.54
C SER A 218 8.25 1.12 -7.44
N VAL A 219 7.32 2.04 -7.68
CA VAL A 219 6.20 1.84 -8.61
C VAL A 219 6.72 1.62 -10.04
N GLU A 220 7.72 2.39 -10.46
CA GLU A 220 8.35 2.24 -11.78
C GLU A 220 9.08 0.90 -11.95
N ALA A 221 9.39 0.19 -10.87
CA ALA A 221 10.07 -1.10 -10.93
C ALA A 221 9.11 -2.26 -11.23
N ASP A 222 7.80 -2.10 -11.05
CA ASP A 222 6.84 -3.19 -11.16
C ASP A 222 6.87 -3.88 -12.52
N GLY A 223 6.98 -5.20 -12.51
CA GLY A 223 7.04 -6.02 -13.73
C GLY A 223 8.26 -5.78 -14.64
N THR A 224 9.21 -4.94 -14.24
CA THR A 224 10.39 -4.62 -15.07
C THR A 224 11.46 -5.71 -15.06
N GLN A 225 11.41 -6.63 -14.07
CA GLN A 225 12.37 -7.71 -13.87
C GLN A 225 13.84 -7.25 -13.98
N PRO A 226 14.28 -6.29 -13.14
CA PRO A 226 15.56 -5.62 -13.32
C PRO A 226 16.76 -6.58 -13.26
N ASP A 227 17.79 -6.25 -14.04
CA ASP A 227 19.09 -6.93 -14.00
C ASP A 227 19.88 -6.56 -12.73
N GLY A 228 20.70 -7.49 -12.26
CA GLY A 228 21.58 -7.30 -11.10
C GLY A 228 21.70 -8.57 -10.28
N ALA A 229 22.12 -8.45 -9.02
CA ALA A 229 22.27 -9.59 -8.12
C ALA A 229 21.72 -9.32 -6.71
N PHE A 230 21.24 -10.40 -6.07
CA PHE A 230 20.93 -10.43 -4.65
C PHE A 230 22.18 -10.78 -3.84
N PHE A 231 22.44 -10.04 -2.77
CA PHE A 231 23.66 -10.21 -1.96
C PHE A 231 23.32 -10.66 -0.54
N TYR A 232 23.97 -11.74 -0.13
CA TYR A 232 23.96 -12.27 1.23
C TYR A 232 25.34 -12.08 1.86
N MET A 233 25.44 -11.15 2.80
CA MET A 233 26.72 -10.73 3.38
C MET A 233 27.07 -11.52 4.64
N VAL A 234 28.20 -12.21 4.60
CA VAL A 234 28.79 -13.01 5.67
C VAL A 234 29.82 -12.16 6.43
N ASN A 235 29.44 -11.68 7.62
CA ASN A 235 30.27 -10.82 8.47
C ASN A 235 31.00 -11.62 9.55
N GLY A 236 31.85 -12.57 9.15
CA GLY A 236 32.67 -13.38 10.05
C GLY A 236 31.89 -14.02 11.20
N LYS A 237 32.42 -13.93 12.43
CA LYS A 237 31.78 -14.48 13.65
C LYS A 237 30.80 -13.50 14.33
N ASN A 238 30.41 -12.41 13.66
CA ASN A 238 29.49 -11.44 14.27
C ASN A 238 28.13 -12.11 14.56
N PRO A 239 27.63 -12.10 15.82
CA PRO A 239 26.33 -12.68 16.17
C PRO A 239 25.16 -12.15 15.32
N ARG A 240 25.28 -10.92 14.80
CA ARG A 240 24.30 -10.30 13.91
C ARG A 240 24.23 -10.92 12.51
N SER A 241 25.23 -11.71 12.13
CA SER A 241 25.33 -12.31 10.81
C SER A 241 25.25 -13.84 10.91
N VAL A 242 26.01 -14.44 11.82
CA VAL A 242 26.18 -15.90 11.94
C VAL A 242 24.87 -16.66 12.11
N VAL A 243 23.88 -16.08 12.81
CA VAL A 243 22.59 -16.71 13.07
C VAL A 243 21.70 -16.90 11.83
N ARG A 244 22.15 -16.45 10.64
CA ARG A 244 21.44 -16.61 9.37
C ARG A 244 22.25 -17.29 8.27
N HIS A 245 23.53 -17.59 8.51
CA HIS A 245 24.45 -18.09 7.47
C HIS A 245 23.99 -19.41 6.85
N ASP A 246 23.43 -20.31 7.66
CA ASP A 246 23.07 -21.67 7.25
C ASP A 246 22.12 -21.72 6.04
N ASN A 247 21.28 -20.69 5.87
CA ASN A 247 20.28 -20.64 4.80
C ASN A 247 20.70 -19.80 3.58
N PHE A 248 21.79 -19.04 3.64
CA PHE A 248 22.20 -18.14 2.56
C PHE A 248 22.53 -18.88 1.26
N ALA A 249 23.31 -19.96 1.35
CA ALA A 249 23.70 -20.72 0.17
C ALA A 249 22.51 -21.44 -0.49
N ALA A 250 21.51 -21.87 0.28
CA ALA A 250 20.30 -22.49 -0.24
C ALA A 250 19.42 -21.46 -0.98
N ALA A 251 19.17 -20.31 -0.36
CA ALA A 251 18.39 -19.23 -0.97
C ALA A 251 19.05 -18.69 -2.24
N ALA A 252 20.39 -18.55 -2.25
CA ALA A 252 21.14 -18.15 -3.44
C ALA A 252 20.95 -19.14 -4.62
N ARG A 253 21.07 -20.44 -4.37
CA ARG A 253 20.82 -21.47 -5.40
C ARG A 253 19.37 -21.45 -5.92
N GLU A 254 18.42 -21.20 -5.03
CA GLU A 254 17.02 -21.11 -5.42
C GLU A 254 16.76 -19.88 -6.32
N LEU A 255 17.37 -18.73 -6.00
CA LEU A 255 17.37 -17.55 -6.89
C LEU A 255 18.01 -17.85 -8.25
N GLU A 256 19.14 -18.56 -8.27
CA GLU A 256 19.78 -19.00 -9.52
C GLU A 256 18.86 -19.90 -10.35
N SER A 257 18.10 -20.80 -9.71
CA SER A 257 17.09 -21.63 -10.39
C SER A 257 15.93 -20.83 -10.99
N LEU A 258 15.67 -19.63 -10.47
CA LEU A 258 14.69 -18.66 -10.99
C LEU A 258 15.30 -17.73 -12.06
N GLY A 259 16.54 -18.02 -12.49
CA GLY A 259 17.28 -17.21 -13.45
C GLY A 259 17.80 -15.89 -12.89
N ARG A 260 17.92 -15.75 -11.56
CA ARG A 260 18.42 -14.55 -10.89
C ARG A 260 19.84 -14.75 -10.38
N LYS A 261 20.68 -13.72 -10.46
CA LYS A 261 22.03 -13.78 -9.88
C LYS A 261 21.93 -13.61 -8.36
N ALA A 262 22.63 -14.45 -7.62
CA ALA A 262 22.76 -14.32 -6.17
C ALA A 262 24.22 -14.53 -5.76
N VAL A 263 24.68 -13.79 -4.77
CA VAL A 263 26.07 -13.81 -4.32
C VAL A 263 26.10 -13.91 -2.80
N VAL A 264 26.72 -14.97 -2.29
CA VAL A 264 27.11 -15.07 -0.89
C VAL A 264 28.55 -14.58 -0.76
N ALA A 265 28.76 -13.45 -0.11
CA ALA A 265 30.07 -12.78 -0.06
C ALA A 265 30.50 -12.45 1.38
N ASN A 266 31.81 -12.52 1.64
CA ASN A 266 32.38 -12.05 2.89
C ASN A 266 32.36 -10.52 2.96
N GLY A 267 31.94 -9.96 4.09
CA GLY A 267 31.90 -8.52 4.33
C GLY A 267 30.60 -8.04 4.96
N ILE A 268 30.38 -6.72 4.92
CA ILE A 268 29.20 -6.05 5.49
C ILE A 268 28.29 -5.50 4.39
N VAL A 269 28.88 -4.92 3.36
CA VAL A 269 28.21 -4.32 2.20
C VAL A 269 28.84 -4.90 0.92
N PRO A 270 28.08 -5.09 -0.16
CA PRO A 270 28.63 -5.47 -1.46
C PRO A 270 29.39 -4.30 -2.10
N ALA A 271 30.63 -4.07 -1.66
CA ALA A 271 31.45 -2.95 -2.11
C ALA A 271 31.75 -3.03 -3.62
N GLY A 272 31.65 -1.90 -4.30
CA GLY A 272 31.88 -1.75 -5.73
C GLY A 272 30.80 -2.33 -6.63
N GLN A 273 29.67 -2.82 -6.08
CA GLN A 273 28.62 -3.47 -6.87
C GLN A 273 27.56 -2.46 -7.35
N PRO A 274 27.43 -2.22 -8.67
CA PRO A 274 26.52 -1.22 -9.21
C PRO A 274 25.06 -1.69 -9.32
N ASP A 275 24.81 -3.00 -9.27
CA ASP A 275 23.51 -3.59 -9.57
C ASP A 275 23.03 -4.52 -8.45
N VAL A 276 22.69 -3.92 -7.30
CA VAL A 276 22.21 -4.65 -6.12
C VAL A 276 20.68 -4.68 -6.11
N LEU A 277 20.11 -5.87 -6.35
CA LEU A 277 18.66 -6.15 -6.34
C LEU A 277 18.12 -6.46 -4.94
N GLY A 278 18.98 -6.86 -4.03
CA GLY A 278 18.63 -7.05 -2.63
C GLY A 278 19.86 -7.27 -1.78
N LEU A 279 19.76 -6.88 -0.51
CA LEU A 279 20.85 -6.97 0.45
C LEU A 279 20.34 -7.57 1.76
N THR A 280 20.86 -8.74 2.11
CA THR A 280 20.74 -9.32 3.44
C THR A 280 22.10 -9.19 4.15
N CYS A 281 22.18 -8.36 5.19
CA CYS A 281 23.43 -8.12 5.92
C CYS A 281 23.22 -8.02 7.44
N GLY A 282 24.32 -8.05 8.21
CA GLY A 282 24.24 -7.99 9.67
C GLY A 282 25.41 -7.24 10.29
N ALA A 283 25.21 -5.95 10.58
CA ALA A 283 26.19 -5.11 11.24
C ALA A 283 25.54 -3.91 11.96
N PRO A 284 26.14 -3.42 13.06
CA PRO A 284 25.68 -2.20 13.72
C PRO A 284 25.83 -0.98 12.81
N VAL A 285 26.93 -0.90 12.06
CA VAL A 285 27.21 0.17 11.10
C VAL A 285 27.49 -0.47 9.75
N VAL A 286 26.68 -0.14 8.76
CA VAL A 286 26.86 -0.54 7.37
C VAL A 286 27.47 0.65 6.62
N PRO A 287 28.71 0.52 6.09
CA PRO A 287 29.40 1.63 5.44
C PRO A 287 28.85 1.83 4.03
N LEU A 288 27.70 2.49 3.91
CA LEU A 288 27.02 2.72 2.63
C LEU A 288 27.71 3.81 1.79
N GLY A 289 28.08 4.92 2.43
CA GLY A 289 28.77 6.03 1.78
C GLY A 289 30.17 5.64 1.27
N GLY A 290 30.47 5.98 0.02
CA GLY A 290 31.76 5.68 -0.61
C GLY A 290 32.00 4.21 -0.94
N SER A 291 31.03 3.31 -0.64
CA SER A 291 31.18 1.88 -0.91
C SER A 291 31.11 1.49 -2.38
N GLY A 292 30.58 2.36 -3.24
CA GLY A 292 30.26 2.03 -4.63
C GLY A 292 29.06 1.10 -4.80
N CYS A 293 28.41 0.68 -3.71
CA CYS A 293 27.16 -0.08 -3.73
C CYS A 293 26.02 0.78 -4.25
N ARG A 294 25.25 0.28 -5.23
CA ARG A 294 24.07 0.95 -5.76
C ARG A 294 22.88 -0.01 -5.76
N LEU A 295 21.85 0.36 -5.02
CA LEU A 295 20.59 -0.38 -4.97
C LEU A 295 19.78 -0.07 -6.23
N GLN A 296 19.28 -1.08 -6.91
CA GLN A 296 18.44 -0.94 -8.12
C GLN A 296 16.98 -0.61 -7.76
N PRO A 297 16.17 -0.10 -8.72
CA PRO A 297 14.73 0.07 -8.50
C PRO A 297 14.10 -1.25 -8.04
N GLY A 298 13.25 -1.19 -7.02
CA GLY A 298 12.66 -2.40 -6.43
C GLY A 298 13.53 -3.08 -5.37
N ALA A 299 14.78 -2.69 -5.12
CA ALA A 299 15.65 -3.45 -4.23
C ALA A 299 15.15 -3.52 -2.77
N LEU A 300 15.22 -4.69 -2.14
CA LEU A 300 14.90 -4.87 -0.71
C LEU A 300 16.17 -4.99 0.14
N VAL A 301 16.16 -4.37 1.31
CA VAL A 301 17.29 -4.45 2.24
C VAL A 301 16.84 -4.88 3.63
N ASP A 302 17.47 -5.91 4.16
CA ASP A 302 17.40 -6.25 5.58
C ASP A 302 18.79 -6.19 6.22
N ASN A 303 18.88 -5.48 7.34
CA ASN A 303 20.05 -5.48 8.20
C ASN A 303 19.68 -6.00 9.58
N LEU A 304 20.19 -7.19 9.93
CA LEU A 304 20.06 -7.71 11.28
C LEU A 304 20.97 -6.90 12.20
N THR A 305 20.36 -5.96 12.90
CA THR A 305 21.01 -5.19 13.94
C THR A 305 19.99 -4.70 14.94
N SER A 306 20.43 -4.40 16.16
CA SER A 306 19.54 -3.78 17.12
C SER A 306 19.23 -2.34 16.71
N ALA A 307 18.06 -1.85 17.11
CA ALA A 307 17.72 -0.44 17.01
C ALA A 307 17.84 0.22 15.61
N GLY A 308 17.80 -0.55 14.50
CA GLY A 308 17.77 -0.03 13.13
C GLY A 308 16.47 0.69 12.77
N GLY A 309 15.40 0.42 13.51
CA GLY A 309 14.11 1.12 13.44
C GLY A 309 13.92 2.17 14.53
N GLN A 310 14.93 2.43 15.38
CA GLN A 310 14.88 3.52 16.36
C GLN A 310 15.31 4.83 15.71
N LEU A 311 14.34 5.55 15.15
CA LEU A 311 14.54 6.72 14.31
C LEU A 311 14.58 8.04 15.09
N GLN A 312 14.83 8.01 16.39
CA GLN A 312 15.12 9.23 17.15
C GLN A 312 16.42 9.86 16.65
N ARG A 313 16.53 11.19 16.70
CA ARG A 313 17.78 11.86 16.31
C ARG A 313 18.90 11.45 17.27
N ARG A 314 19.95 10.81 16.74
CA ARG A 314 21.15 10.41 17.49
C ARG A 314 22.30 11.38 17.21
N GLN A 315 23.30 11.40 18.09
CA GLN A 315 24.53 12.13 17.81
C GLN A 315 25.20 11.56 16.55
N PRO A 316 25.70 12.39 15.61
CA PRO A 316 26.44 11.93 14.45
C PRO A 316 27.59 10.99 14.85
N GLY A 317 27.72 9.86 14.16
CA GLY A 317 28.75 8.84 14.46
C GLY A 317 28.48 7.99 15.72
N LYS A 318 27.42 8.27 16.50
CA LYS A 318 27.00 7.47 17.65
C LYS A 318 25.60 6.88 17.41
N GLY A 319 25.55 5.86 16.56
CA GLY A 319 24.31 5.16 16.26
C GLY A 319 24.53 3.98 15.32
N GLN A 320 23.53 3.10 15.29
CA GLN A 320 23.46 2.04 14.27
C GLN A 320 22.86 2.62 12.98
N THR A 321 23.23 2.07 11.83
CA THR A 321 22.69 2.49 10.52
C THR A 321 21.17 2.32 10.54
N PRO A 322 20.38 3.40 10.45
CA PRO A 322 18.93 3.31 10.44
C PRO A 322 18.44 2.73 9.11
N LEU A 323 17.28 2.09 9.12
CA LEU A 323 16.68 1.54 7.90
C LEU A 323 16.46 2.61 6.81
N THR A 324 16.30 3.87 7.23
CA THR A 324 16.06 5.02 6.35
C THR A 324 17.26 5.35 5.47
N ASP A 325 18.48 4.96 5.86
CA ASP A 325 19.66 5.13 4.99
C ASP A 325 19.56 4.25 3.73
N TYR A 326 19.00 3.04 3.85
CA TYR A 326 18.75 2.17 2.69
C TYR A 326 17.66 2.73 1.78
N LEU A 327 16.61 3.32 2.36
CA LEU A 327 15.57 4.01 1.60
C LEU A 327 16.11 5.25 0.86
N ARG A 328 17.03 6.01 1.47
CA ARG A 328 17.72 7.13 0.81
C ARG A 328 18.59 6.68 -0.36
N MET A 329 19.17 5.48 -0.27
CA MET A 329 19.85 4.83 -1.39
C MET A 329 18.89 4.28 -2.46
N GLY A 330 17.59 4.37 -2.22
CA GLY A 330 16.54 4.00 -3.14
C GLY A 330 16.05 2.56 -3.02
N ALA A 331 16.28 1.88 -1.90
CA ALA A 331 15.59 0.63 -1.60
C ALA A 331 14.06 0.84 -1.70
N ALA A 332 13.36 -0.11 -2.29
CA ALA A 332 11.91 -0.13 -2.30
C ALA A 332 11.32 -0.47 -0.92
N GLY A 333 12.05 -1.24 -0.13
CA GLY A 333 11.67 -1.60 1.23
C GLY A 333 12.86 -1.93 2.11
N ALA A 334 12.78 -1.52 3.37
CA ALA A 334 13.75 -1.86 4.39
C ALA A 334 13.08 -2.08 5.76
N SER A 335 13.73 -2.90 6.57
CA SER A 335 13.30 -3.23 7.93
C SER A 335 14.29 -2.80 8.99
N GLY A 336 13.80 -2.56 10.21
CA GLY A 336 14.66 -2.30 11.36
C GLY A 336 13.94 -2.47 12.68
N THR A 337 14.65 -2.99 13.69
CA THR A 337 14.03 -3.25 14.99
C THR A 337 13.86 -1.98 15.81
N VAL A 338 12.70 -1.81 16.43
CA VAL A 338 12.39 -0.63 17.26
C VAL A 338 12.84 -0.77 18.71
N SER A 339 13.24 -1.97 19.12
CA SER A 339 13.80 -2.29 20.43
C SER A 339 14.98 -3.25 20.26
N GLU A 340 15.72 -3.55 21.33
CA GLU A 340 16.79 -4.56 21.33
C GLU A 340 16.19 -5.95 21.03
N PRO A 341 16.54 -6.59 19.91
CA PRO A 341 15.94 -7.85 19.51
C PRO A 341 16.71 -9.07 20.01
N TYR A 342 17.97 -8.90 20.46
CA TYR A 342 18.98 -9.97 20.56
C TYR A 342 19.29 -10.61 19.20
N ALA A 343 20.30 -11.47 19.15
CA ALA A 343 20.63 -12.26 17.95
C ALA A 343 19.64 -13.44 17.77
N ILE A 344 18.34 -13.13 17.74
CA ILE A 344 17.25 -14.10 17.57
C ILE A 344 16.76 -14.00 16.12
N PRO A 345 17.11 -14.94 15.23
CA PRO A 345 16.80 -14.84 13.80
C PRO A 345 15.30 -14.84 13.50
N HIS A 346 14.46 -15.37 14.41
CA HIS A 346 13.01 -15.45 14.25
C HIS A 346 12.33 -14.06 14.17
N LYS A 347 13.00 -13.01 14.65
CA LYS A 347 12.53 -11.62 14.65
C LYS A 347 12.92 -10.84 13.39
N PHE A 348 13.63 -11.48 12.47
CA PHE A 348 14.18 -10.88 11.25
C PHE A 348 13.74 -11.69 10.03
N PRO A 349 13.78 -11.09 8.83
CA PRO A 349 13.63 -11.82 7.59
C PRO A 349 14.66 -12.95 7.47
N SER A 350 14.17 -14.14 7.12
CA SER A 350 15.00 -15.26 6.68
C SER A 350 15.65 -14.93 5.32
N ALA A 351 16.59 -15.78 4.89
CA ALA A 351 17.23 -15.66 3.59
C ALA A 351 16.23 -15.73 2.40
N ASP A 352 15.06 -16.32 2.66
CA ASP A 352 14.01 -16.58 1.68
C ASP A 352 13.25 -15.30 1.29
N LEU A 353 13.46 -14.17 1.99
CA LEU A 353 12.91 -12.86 1.64
C LEU A 353 13.05 -12.57 0.14
N HIS A 354 14.27 -12.68 -0.38
CA HIS A 354 14.55 -12.39 -1.78
C HIS A 354 13.98 -13.45 -2.72
N VAL A 355 13.86 -14.71 -2.28
CA VAL A 355 13.24 -15.79 -3.06
C VAL A 355 11.74 -15.54 -3.24
N HIS A 356 11.03 -15.16 -2.16
CA HIS A 356 9.62 -14.79 -2.26
C HIS A 356 9.41 -13.63 -3.22
N TYR A 357 10.27 -12.62 -3.10
CA TYR A 357 10.20 -11.42 -3.91
C TYR A 357 10.50 -11.67 -5.40
N ALA A 358 11.52 -12.46 -5.70
CA ALA A 358 11.87 -12.87 -7.07
C ALA A 358 10.83 -13.79 -7.72
N ARG A 359 9.95 -14.41 -6.93
CA ARG A 359 8.77 -15.15 -7.43
C ARG A 359 7.58 -14.26 -7.76
N GLY A 360 7.68 -12.97 -7.47
CA GLY A 360 6.67 -11.99 -7.79
C GLY A 360 5.76 -11.59 -6.63
N CYS A 361 6.05 -12.01 -5.39
CA CYS A 361 5.35 -11.44 -4.23
C CYS A 361 5.62 -9.93 -4.12
N THR A 362 4.67 -9.19 -3.55
CA THR A 362 4.90 -7.78 -3.20
C THR A 362 5.99 -7.63 -2.14
N MET A 363 6.52 -6.43 -1.96
CA MET A 363 7.48 -6.12 -0.91
C MET A 363 6.95 -6.54 0.47
N ALA A 364 5.70 -6.20 0.79
CA ALA A 364 5.10 -6.55 2.08
C ALA A 364 4.90 -8.07 2.23
N GLU A 365 4.40 -8.76 1.19
CA GLU A 365 4.24 -10.21 1.21
C GLU A 365 5.58 -10.93 1.41
N ALA A 366 6.65 -10.47 0.74
CA ALA A 366 7.98 -11.06 0.87
C ALA A 366 8.55 -10.91 2.29
N PHE A 367 8.35 -9.74 2.92
CA PHE A 367 8.71 -9.54 4.33
C PHE A 367 7.90 -10.46 5.25
N TYR A 368 6.57 -10.45 5.17
CA TYR A 368 5.75 -11.24 6.08
C TYR A 368 5.82 -12.75 5.83
N GLN A 369 6.21 -13.23 4.64
CA GLN A 369 6.52 -14.65 4.44
C GLN A 369 7.88 -15.06 5.01
N SER A 370 8.78 -14.11 5.29
CA SER A 370 10.14 -14.39 5.75
C SER A 370 10.37 -14.13 7.24
N ILE A 371 9.38 -13.63 8.00
CA ILE A 371 9.54 -13.31 9.43
C ILE A 371 8.59 -14.14 10.29
N GLN A 372 9.12 -14.85 11.29
CA GLN A 372 8.30 -15.72 12.16
C GLN A 372 7.63 -14.97 13.32
N GLY A 373 8.31 -13.98 13.90
CA GLY A 373 7.83 -13.12 14.98
C GLY A 373 8.05 -11.65 14.67
N PRO A 374 7.14 -10.98 13.94
CA PRO A 374 7.38 -9.65 13.36
C PRO A 374 7.26 -8.49 14.35
N PHE A 375 6.89 -8.74 15.61
CA PHE A 375 6.50 -7.69 16.56
C PHE A 375 7.54 -6.59 16.74
N HIS A 376 8.84 -6.88 16.75
CA HIS A 376 9.89 -5.85 16.88
C HIS A 376 10.25 -5.11 15.59
N LEU A 377 9.83 -5.60 14.43
CA LEU A 377 10.38 -5.16 13.15
C LEU A 377 9.48 -4.10 12.49
N LEU A 378 9.99 -2.87 12.42
CA LEU A 378 9.38 -1.83 11.62
C LEU A 378 9.71 -2.08 10.15
N ILE A 379 8.70 -2.15 9.29
CA ILE A 379 8.85 -2.30 7.84
C ILE A 379 8.44 -0.99 7.18
N VAL A 380 9.34 -0.39 6.40
CA VAL A 380 9.13 0.91 5.75
C VAL A 380 9.49 0.83 4.27
N GLY A 381 8.66 1.44 3.42
CA GLY A 381 8.86 1.52 1.99
C GLY A 381 7.55 1.45 1.23
N GLU A 382 7.61 1.02 -0.03
CA GLU A 382 6.45 0.90 -0.90
C GLU A 382 5.90 -0.55 -0.84
N PRO A 383 4.72 -0.78 -0.24
CA PRO A 383 4.25 -2.12 0.10
C PRO A 383 3.89 -2.99 -1.10
N LEU A 384 3.42 -2.38 -2.19
CA LEU A 384 2.94 -3.09 -3.38
C LEU A 384 4.04 -3.31 -4.43
N CYS A 385 5.28 -2.90 -4.17
CA CYS A 385 6.38 -2.97 -5.12
C CYS A 385 6.65 -4.43 -5.45
N GLN A 386 6.78 -4.75 -6.73
CA GLN A 386 6.87 -6.12 -7.22
C GLN A 386 7.54 -6.23 -8.60
N PRO A 387 8.87 -6.08 -8.65
CA PRO A 387 9.60 -6.08 -9.91
C PRO A 387 9.50 -7.38 -10.71
N TRP A 388 9.25 -8.49 -10.02
CA TRP A 388 9.18 -9.83 -10.61
C TRP A 388 7.78 -10.42 -10.67
N ALA A 389 6.75 -9.65 -10.33
CA ALA A 389 5.42 -10.02 -10.80
C ALA A 389 5.48 -10.04 -12.34
N ALA A 390 4.86 -11.01 -12.99
CA ALA A 390 4.83 -11.09 -14.45
C ALA A 390 3.48 -10.66 -15.06
N PRO A 391 2.99 -9.42 -14.89
CA PRO A 391 1.65 -9.09 -15.32
C PRO A 391 1.64 -8.18 -16.57
N GLY A 392 2.81 -7.70 -17.02
CA GLY A 392 2.98 -6.74 -18.12
C GLY A 392 2.55 -7.22 -19.51
N ASP A 393 2.34 -8.52 -19.69
CA ASP A 393 1.87 -9.12 -20.95
C ASP A 393 0.41 -9.64 -20.87
N VAL A 394 -0.27 -9.43 -19.73
CA VAL A 394 -1.66 -9.86 -19.57
C VAL A 394 -2.57 -8.87 -20.29
N LYS A 395 -3.25 -9.36 -21.34
CA LYS A 395 -4.25 -8.57 -22.05
C LYS A 395 -5.59 -8.72 -21.35
N LEU A 396 -5.98 -7.73 -20.55
CA LEU A 396 -7.32 -7.61 -19.98
C LEU A 396 -8.08 -6.48 -20.69
N THR A 397 -9.22 -6.81 -21.29
CA THR A 397 -10.09 -5.86 -22.00
C THR A 397 -11.55 -6.08 -21.60
N LEU A 398 -12.38 -5.05 -21.75
CA LEU A 398 -13.81 -5.14 -21.51
C LEU A 398 -14.56 -4.64 -22.76
N PRO A 399 -14.66 -5.47 -23.81
CA PRO A 399 -15.29 -5.07 -25.07
C PRO A 399 -16.77 -4.73 -24.88
N GLY A 400 -17.26 -3.79 -25.69
CA GLY A 400 -18.68 -3.42 -25.69
C GLY A 400 -19.10 -2.48 -24.56
N LEU A 401 -18.21 -2.13 -23.63
CA LEU A 401 -18.52 -1.12 -22.62
C LEU A 401 -18.66 0.27 -23.24
N THR A 402 -19.80 0.91 -23.03
CA THR A 402 -20.06 2.30 -23.37
C THR A 402 -19.66 3.22 -22.23
N GLY A 403 -19.25 4.46 -22.54
CA GLY A 403 -18.91 5.45 -21.51
C GLY A 403 -20.08 5.84 -20.60
N THR A 404 -21.33 5.58 -21.02
CA THR A 404 -22.54 5.76 -20.21
C THR A 404 -23.23 4.42 -19.99
N LEU A 405 -23.59 4.12 -18.74
CA LEU A 405 -24.22 2.88 -18.29
C LEU A 405 -25.61 3.16 -17.69
N SER A 406 -26.56 2.25 -17.88
CA SER A 406 -27.94 2.36 -17.39
C SER A 406 -28.57 0.98 -17.22
N GLY A 407 -29.45 0.83 -16.24
CA GLY A 407 -30.12 -0.44 -15.94
C GLY A 407 -29.14 -1.55 -15.54
N THR A 408 -29.38 -2.76 -16.04
CA THR A 408 -28.47 -3.89 -15.85
C THR A 408 -27.53 -4.02 -17.05
N VAL A 409 -26.23 -3.98 -16.79
CA VAL A 409 -25.17 -4.14 -17.80
C VAL A 409 -24.48 -5.48 -17.59
N GLN A 410 -24.28 -6.25 -18.67
CA GLN A 410 -23.45 -7.45 -18.62
C GLN A 410 -22.01 -7.07 -18.92
N LEU A 411 -21.12 -7.31 -17.95
CA LEU A 411 -19.68 -7.12 -18.12
C LEU A 411 -19.08 -8.45 -18.59
N GLU A 412 -18.38 -8.44 -19.71
CA GLU A 412 -17.72 -9.61 -20.29
C GLU A 412 -16.20 -9.39 -20.41
N PRO A 413 -15.44 -9.47 -19.30
CA PRO A 413 -13.99 -9.29 -19.34
C PRO A 413 -13.32 -10.35 -20.22
N GLN A 414 -12.40 -9.90 -21.06
CA GLN A 414 -11.53 -10.74 -21.87
C GLN A 414 -10.11 -10.70 -21.33
N VAL A 415 -9.63 -11.82 -20.78
CA VAL A 415 -8.27 -11.96 -20.25
C VAL A 415 -7.47 -12.95 -21.10
N THR A 416 -6.23 -12.62 -21.41
CA THR A 416 -5.28 -13.54 -22.04
C THR A 416 -3.91 -13.39 -21.40
N TYR A 417 -3.35 -14.50 -20.92
CA TYR A 417 -1.98 -14.57 -20.40
C TYR A 417 -1.00 -14.96 -21.52
N PRO A 418 0.26 -14.51 -21.46
CA PRO A 418 1.29 -14.87 -22.44
C PRO A 418 1.86 -16.29 -22.25
N ASP A 419 1.53 -16.94 -21.14
CA ASP A 419 2.12 -18.19 -20.67
C ASP A 419 1.03 -19.19 -20.26
N SER A 420 1.37 -20.19 -19.45
CA SER A 420 0.45 -21.25 -19.04
C SER A 420 -0.59 -20.85 -17.99
N ARG A 421 -0.54 -19.61 -17.47
CA ARG A 421 -1.48 -19.15 -16.45
C ARG A 421 -2.89 -19.03 -16.99
N THR A 422 -3.86 -19.21 -16.09
CA THR A 422 -5.28 -19.01 -16.40
C THR A 422 -5.93 -18.07 -15.39
N VAL A 423 -7.12 -17.57 -15.73
CA VAL A 423 -7.91 -16.77 -14.79
C VAL A 423 -8.45 -17.67 -13.69
N GLY A 424 -7.93 -17.54 -12.47
CA GLY A 424 -8.51 -18.18 -11.29
C GLY A 424 -9.84 -17.53 -10.92
N ARG A 425 -9.90 -16.19 -10.92
CA ARG A 425 -11.13 -15.42 -10.69
C ARG A 425 -11.07 -14.01 -11.29
N LEU A 426 -12.24 -13.43 -11.48
CA LEU A 426 -12.45 -12.01 -11.76
C LEU A 426 -13.11 -11.34 -10.56
N GLU A 427 -12.67 -10.13 -10.23
CA GLU A 427 -13.28 -9.26 -9.24
C GLU A 427 -13.69 -7.93 -9.88
N VAL A 428 -14.86 -7.42 -9.51
CA VAL A 428 -15.40 -6.14 -10.00
C VAL A 428 -15.47 -5.18 -8.84
N PHE A 429 -14.88 -4.00 -9.02
CA PHE A 429 -14.91 -2.91 -8.07
C PHE A 429 -15.60 -1.70 -8.70
N VAL A 430 -16.46 -1.06 -7.91
CA VAL A 430 -17.05 0.25 -8.22
C VAL A 430 -16.62 1.21 -7.13
N ASP A 431 -15.91 2.27 -7.52
CA ASP A 431 -15.33 3.27 -6.62
C ASP A 431 -14.48 2.68 -5.49
N GLY A 432 -13.78 1.59 -5.82
CA GLY A 432 -12.91 0.87 -4.88
C GLY A 432 -13.61 -0.15 -4.01
N VAL A 433 -14.93 -0.29 -4.05
CA VAL A 433 -15.65 -1.33 -3.29
C VAL A 433 -15.91 -2.53 -4.18
N ARG A 434 -15.54 -3.73 -3.73
CA ARG A 434 -15.82 -4.96 -4.47
C ARG A 434 -17.31 -5.27 -4.49
N VAL A 435 -17.91 -5.26 -5.67
CA VAL A 435 -19.35 -5.49 -5.87
C VAL A 435 -19.66 -6.91 -6.36
N ALA A 436 -18.69 -7.58 -6.99
CA ALA A 436 -18.84 -8.95 -7.47
C ALA A 436 -17.49 -9.66 -7.58
N ALA A 437 -17.52 -10.98 -7.49
CA ALA A 437 -16.39 -11.85 -7.82
C ALA A 437 -16.90 -13.17 -8.41
N VAL A 438 -16.26 -13.66 -9.47
CA VAL A 438 -16.61 -14.92 -10.14
C VAL A 438 -15.36 -15.75 -10.39
N ARG A 439 -15.49 -17.08 -10.37
CA ARG A 439 -14.39 -17.98 -10.77
C ARG A 439 -14.26 -18.02 -12.28
N GLY A 440 -13.04 -18.17 -12.77
CA GLY A 440 -12.76 -18.14 -14.20
C GLY A 440 -13.19 -16.81 -14.82
N GLN A 441 -13.66 -16.89 -16.05
CA GLN A 441 -13.95 -15.72 -16.90
C GLN A 441 -15.45 -15.57 -17.22
N ALA A 442 -16.31 -15.86 -16.25
CA ALA A 442 -17.75 -15.77 -16.42
C ALA A 442 -18.22 -14.30 -16.58
N PRO A 443 -19.27 -14.04 -17.38
CA PRO A 443 -19.94 -12.73 -17.41
C PRO A 443 -20.45 -12.31 -16.04
N LEU A 444 -20.43 -11.00 -15.78
CA LEU A 444 -20.78 -10.39 -14.50
C LEU A 444 -21.91 -9.36 -14.69
N PRO A 445 -23.07 -9.54 -14.06
CA PRO A 445 -24.12 -8.52 -14.10
C PRO A 445 -23.76 -7.35 -13.18
N LEU A 446 -23.81 -6.13 -13.71
CA LEU A 446 -23.75 -4.89 -12.95
C LEU A 446 -25.12 -4.20 -12.98
N ASP A 447 -25.78 -4.16 -11.82
CA ASP A 447 -27.03 -3.44 -11.65
C ASP A 447 -26.75 -1.98 -11.27
N THR A 448 -26.77 -1.10 -12.28
CA THR A 448 -26.45 0.32 -12.10
C THR A 448 -27.54 1.08 -11.35
N THR A 449 -28.74 0.52 -11.18
CA THR A 449 -29.82 1.17 -10.43
C THR A 449 -29.53 1.28 -8.93
N LYS A 450 -28.55 0.50 -8.45
CA LYS A 450 -28.00 0.55 -7.09
C LYS A 450 -26.85 1.55 -6.94
N LEU A 451 -26.45 2.20 -8.03
CA LEU A 451 -25.38 3.19 -8.07
C LEU A 451 -25.97 4.59 -8.20
N GLY A 452 -25.18 5.56 -7.76
CA GLY A 452 -25.46 6.96 -7.97
C GLY A 452 -25.49 7.34 -9.45
N ASP A 453 -26.30 8.31 -9.83
CA ASP A 453 -26.21 8.91 -11.17
C ASP A 453 -24.97 9.81 -11.24
N GLY A 454 -24.14 9.66 -12.27
CA GLY A 454 -22.94 10.47 -12.48
C GLY A 454 -21.67 9.66 -12.64
N HIS A 455 -20.53 10.21 -12.22
CA HIS A 455 -19.22 9.62 -12.48
C HIS A 455 -18.83 8.55 -11.45
N HIS A 456 -18.36 7.42 -11.96
CA HIS A 456 -17.87 6.27 -11.20
C HIS A 456 -16.56 5.74 -11.78
N ARG A 457 -15.73 5.14 -10.91
CA ARG A 457 -14.58 4.35 -11.35
C ARG A 457 -14.97 2.87 -11.36
N LEU A 458 -14.97 2.25 -12.54
CA LEU A 458 -15.14 0.80 -12.69
C LEU A 458 -13.76 0.15 -12.82
N THR A 459 -13.46 -0.82 -11.97
CA THR A 459 -12.23 -1.63 -12.07
C THR A 459 -12.58 -3.11 -12.15
N ILE A 460 -11.96 -3.80 -13.12
CA ILE A 460 -11.93 -5.27 -13.21
C ILE A 460 -10.54 -5.73 -12.83
N VAL A 461 -10.48 -6.68 -11.90
CA VAL A 461 -9.24 -7.33 -11.49
C VAL A 461 -9.31 -8.81 -11.87
N ALA A 462 -8.42 -9.24 -12.76
CA ALA A 462 -8.19 -10.64 -13.06
C ALA A 462 -7.11 -11.19 -12.14
N VAL A 463 -7.43 -12.25 -11.40
CA VAL A 463 -6.49 -12.92 -10.51
C VAL A 463 -6.17 -14.28 -11.10
N ASP A 464 -4.88 -14.55 -11.29
CA ASP A 464 -4.42 -15.79 -11.89
C ASP A 464 -4.53 -17.00 -10.95
N ASP A 465 -4.28 -18.18 -11.50
CA ASP A 465 -4.32 -19.48 -10.82
C ASP A 465 -3.00 -19.88 -10.14
N THR A 466 -2.01 -18.98 -10.11
CA THR A 466 -0.72 -19.27 -9.47
C THR A 466 -0.85 -19.22 -7.95
N PRO A 467 0.07 -19.86 -7.20
CA PRO A 467 0.05 -19.81 -5.73
C PRO A 467 0.11 -18.39 -5.14
N ILE A 468 0.70 -17.44 -5.87
CA ILE A 468 0.81 -16.03 -5.46
C ILE A 468 -0.34 -15.16 -5.96
N GLU A 469 -1.28 -15.74 -6.72
CA GLU A 469 -2.50 -15.10 -7.19
C GLU A 469 -2.22 -13.73 -7.81
N ALA A 470 -1.40 -13.71 -8.86
CA ALA A 470 -1.03 -12.43 -9.43
C ALA A 470 -2.24 -11.76 -10.07
N GLN A 471 -2.38 -10.45 -9.85
CA GLN A 471 -3.52 -9.67 -10.31
C GLN A 471 -3.18 -8.87 -11.58
N SER A 472 -4.18 -8.61 -12.40
CA SER A 472 -4.12 -7.70 -13.53
C SER A 472 -5.35 -6.83 -13.54
N ARG A 473 -5.17 -5.53 -13.78
CA ARG A 473 -6.23 -4.54 -13.61
C ARG A 473 -6.59 -3.87 -14.92
N TRP A 474 -7.87 -3.65 -15.09
CA TRP A 474 -8.41 -2.75 -16.10
C TRP A 474 -9.35 -1.79 -15.38
N SER A 475 -9.26 -0.51 -15.69
CA SER A 475 -10.07 0.51 -15.03
C SER A 475 -10.46 1.60 -16.00
N GLU A 476 -11.72 2.05 -15.91
CA GLU A 476 -12.23 3.19 -16.66
C GLU A 476 -13.13 4.07 -15.80
N ASP A 477 -13.20 5.35 -16.18
CA ASP A 477 -14.20 6.26 -15.65
C ASP A 477 -15.48 6.11 -16.50
N VAL A 478 -16.59 5.74 -15.85
CA VAL A 478 -17.90 5.54 -16.48
C VAL A 478 -18.91 6.52 -15.92
N VAL A 479 -19.96 6.80 -16.70
CA VAL A 479 -21.09 7.62 -16.27
C VAL A 479 -22.32 6.73 -16.09
N VAL A 480 -22.84 6.62 -14.87
CA VAL A 480 -24.13 5.99 -14.61
C VAL A 480 -25.23 7.01 -14.87
N LYS A 481 -26.26 6.64 -15.65
CA LYS A 481 -27.37 7.53 -16.01
C LYS A 481 -28.70 6.79 -16.03
N ASN A 482 -29.31 6.64 -14.86
CA ASN A 482 -30.66 6.07 -14.68
C ASN A 482 -31.73 7.15 -14.55
N GLY A 483 -31.37 8.32 -14.02
CA GLY A 483 -32.25 9.47 -13.83
C GLY A 483 -31.93 10.65 -14.75
N ARG A 484 -32.67 11.75 -14.56
CA ARG A 484 -32.51 12.99 -15.34
C ARG A 484 -31.50 13.97 -14.74
N ASP A 485 -31.29 13.91 -13.43
CA ASP A 485 -30.52 14.90 -12.68
C ASP A 485 -29.00 14.70 -12.80
N ALA A 486 -28.24 15.75 -12.49
CA ALA A 486 -26.79 15.74 -12.52
C ALA A 486 -26.21 16.77 -11.54
N VAL A 487 -24.96 16.54 -11.15
CA VAL A 487 -24.15 17.47 -10.37
C VAL A 487 -22.82 17.71 -11.09
N GLN A 488 -22.36 18.96 -11.08
CA GLN A 488 -21.09 19.38 -11.66
C GLN A 488 -20.21 20.03 -10.59
N LEU A 489 -18.91 19.81 -10.73
CA LEU A 489 -17.88 20.37 -9.88
C LEU A 489 -16.84 21.06 -10.76
N THR A 490 -16.53 22.33 -10.46
CA THR A 490 -15.50 23.11 -11.15
C THR A 490 -14.64 23.87 -10.13
N THR A 491 -13.46 24.33 -10.52
CA THR A 491 -12.56 25.14 -9.68
C THR A 491 -12.57 26.59 -10.16
N ALA A 492 -12.58 27.54 -9.22
CA ALA A 492 -12.46 28.97 -9.52
C ALA A 492 -11.00 29.44 -9.61
N ASN A 493 -10.07 28.73 -8.96
CA ASN A 493 -8.66 29.10 -8.89
C ASN A 493 -7.80 28.45 -9.98
N GLY A 494 -8.38 27.63 -10.86
CA GLY A 494 -7.62 26.73 -11.73
C GLY A 494 -7.18 25.45 -11.01
N THR A 495 -6.32 24.68 -11.67
CA THR A 495 -5.87 23.35 -11.20
C THR A 495 -4.53 23.39 -10.49
N GLU A 496 -3.89 24.55 -10.35
CA GLU A 496 -2.67 24.75 -9.56
C GLU A 496 -2.93 25.81 -8.50
N VAL A 497 -2.76 25.45 -7.23
CA VAL A 497 -3.06 26.35 -6.10
C VAL A 497 -1.86 26.41 -5.17
N THR A 498 -1.41 27.63 -4.87
CA THR A 498 -0.30 27.91 -3.95
C THR A 498 -0.81 28.66 -2.73
N GLY A 499 -0.67 28.08 -1.55
CA GLY A 499 -1.13 28.70 -0.29
C GLY A 499 -2.66 28.94 -0.24
N GLY A 500 -3.13 29.65 0.79
CA GLY A 500 -4.51 30.15 0.87
C GLY A 500 -5.61 29.09 0.84
N GLN A 501 -6.58 29.27 -0.07
CA GLN A 501 -7.78 28.44 -0.18
C GLN A 501 -8.01 28.01 -1.64
N LEU A 502 -8.40 26.75 -1.82
CA LEU A 502 -9.02 26.26 -3.05
C LEU A 502 -10.52 26.58 -3.00
N VAL A 503 -11.03 27.28 -4.01
CA VAL A 503 -12.46 27.58 -4.17
C VAL A 503 -13.02 26.69 -5.26
N VAL A 504 -13.97 25.85 -4.88
CA VAL A 504 -14.72 25.00 -5.82
C VAL A 504 -16.16 25.48 -5.96
N LYS A 505 -16.71 25.31 -7.16
CA LYS A 505 -18.08 25.63 -7.51
C LYS A 505 -18.84 24.35 -7.81
N VAL A 506 -19.99 24.21 -7.18
CA VAL A 506 -20.91 23.10 -7.37
C VAL A 506 -22.17 23.63 -8.06
N ALA A 507 -22.67 22.90 -9.04
CA ALA A 507 -23.98 23.14 -9.66
C ALA A 507 -24.77 21.84 -9.74
N VAL A 508 -26.05 21.87 -9.38
CA VAL A 508 -26.93 20.67 -9.38
C VAL A 508 -28.29 21.00 -10.02
N THR A 509 -28.83 20.06 -10.78
CA THR A 509 -30.05 20.26 -11.60
C THR A 509 -31.35 20.28 -10.79
N ARG A 510 -31.29 20.01 -9.48
CA ARG A 510 -32.40 20.04 -8.53
C ARG A 510 -31.93 20.61 -7.20
N ASP A 511 -32.85 20.97 -6.33
CA ASP A 511 -32.50 21.40 -4.97
C ASP A 511 -31.99 20.18 -4.19
N ALA A 512 -30.77 20.28 -3.67
CA ALA A 512 -30.11 19.20 -2.95
C ALA A 512 -29.06 19.76 -1.98
N GLU A 513 -28.72 18.99 -0.95
CA GLU A 513 -27.44 19.16 -0.26
C GLU A 513 -26.35 18.44 -1.04
N VAL A 514 -25.22 19.12 -1.25
CA VAL A 514 -24.06 18.56 -1.95
C VAL A 514 -22.84 18.68 -1.05
N GLU A 515 -22.19 17.56 -0.78
CA GLU A 515 -20.93 17.49 -0.06
C GLU A 515 -19.76 17.62 -1.02
N VAL A 516 -18.73 18.35 -0.62
CA VAL A 516 -17.43 18.39 -1.28
C VAL A 516 -16.45 17.60 -0.44
N LEU A 517 -15.78 16.63 -1.05
CA LEU A 517 -14.94 15.65 -0.37
C LEU A 517 -13.54 15.56 -0.98
N HIS A 518 -12.60 15.05 -0.20
CA HIS A 518 -11.32 14.55 -0.67
C HIS A 518 -11.05 13.23 0.05
N ASN A 519 -10.82 12.16 -0.70
CA ASN A 519 -10.52 10.84 -0.11
C ASN A 519 -11.63 10.41 0.88
N GLY A 520 -12.89 10.61 0.51
CA GLY A 520 -14.07 10.36 1.35
C GLY A 520 -14.24 11.28 2.57
N ARG A 521 -13.27 12.16 2.88
CA ARG A 521 -13.37 13.14 3.98
C ARG A 521 -14.09 14.39 3.50
N LYS A 522 -15.19 14.74 4.18
CA LYS A 522 -15.94 15.98 3.94
C LYS A 522 -15.08 17.22 4.22
N LEU A 523 -15.00 18.11 3.23
CA LEU A 523 -14.28 19.38 3.29
C LEU A 523 -15.22 20.58 3.43
N GLY A 524 -16.44 20.44 2.93
CA GLY A 524 -17.51 21.43 3.03
C GLY A 524 -18.79 20.93 2.37
N GLN A 525 -19.79 21.79 2.32
CA GLN A 525 -21.08 21.48 1.71
C GLN A 525 -21.75 22.75 1.16
N THR A 526 -22.70 22.56 0.24
CA THR A 526 -23.62 23.58 -0.25
C THR A 526 -25.04 23.02 -0.28
N SER A 527 -26.05 23.89 -0.36
CA SER A 527 -27.46 23.53 -0.50
C SER A 527 -28.12 24.26 -1.69
N GLY A 528 -29.35 23.86 -2.02
CA GLY A 528 -30.10 24.45 -3.15
C GLY A 528 -29.59 23.97 -4.51
N ARG A 529 -29.47 24.88 -5.48
CA ARG A 529 -29.04 24.57 -6.85
C ARG A 529 -27.51 24.52 -7.05
N GLY A 530 -26.75 24.67 -5.99
CA GLY A 530 -25.29 24.77 -6.04
C GLY A 530 -24.76 25.94 -5.22
N GLY A 531 -23.44 26.15 -5.26
CA GLY A 531 -22.77 27.19 -4.50
C GLY A 531 -21.25 27.06 -4.54
N GLU A 532 -20.57 27.92 -3.77
CA GLU A 532 -19.12 27.90 -3.63
C GLU A 532 -18.71 27.27 -2.30
N VAL A 533 -17.67 26.44 -2.31
CA VAL A 533 -17.02 25.91 -1.11
C VAL A 533 -15.56 26.34 -1.12
N ARG A 534 -15.11 26.98 -0.03
CA ARG A 534 -13.73 27.43 0.15
C ARG A 534 -13.00 26.49 1.10
N ILE A 535 -11.91 25.91 0.62
CA ILE A 535 -11.17 24.82 1.28
C ILE A 535 -9.76 25.32 1.58
N PRO A 536 -9.36 25.48 2.86
CA PRO A 536 -7.97 25.80 3.20
C PRO A 536 -7.01 24.74 2.66
N THR A 537 -5.98 25.15 1.91
CA THR A 537 -5.02 24.21 1.30
C THR A 537 -4.24 23.42 2.35
N ALA A 538 -4.04 23.98 3.55
CA ALA A 538 -3.47 23.28 4.70
C ALA A 538 -4.26 22.03 5.13
N LYS A 539 -5.57 21.95 4.85
CA LYS A 539 -6.35 20.72 5.11
C LYS A 539 -6.04 19.62 4.09
N LEU A 540 -5.62 19.98 2.89
CA LEU A 540 -5.36 19.05 1.77
C LEU A 540 -3.94 18.49 1.81
N GLY A 541 -2.98 19.32 2.22
CA GLY A 541 -1.55 19.02 2.09
C GLY A 541 -1.03 19.26 0.67
N ALA A 542 0.29 19.27 0.51
CA ALA A 542 0.93 19.46 -0.79
C ALA A 542 0.77 18.21 -1.69
N GLY A 543 0.96 18.39 -2.99
CA GLY A 543 0.89 17.30 -3.97
C GLY A 543 -0.43 17.25 -4.76
N PRO A 544 -0.62 16.19 -5.55
CA PRO A 544 -1.83 15.99 -6.35
C PRO A 544 -3.01 15.59 -5.46
N VAL A 545 -4.12 16.33 -5.58
CA VAL A 545 -5.32 16.17 -4.77
C VAL A 545 -6.52 16.00 -5.68
N GLN A 546 -7.34 15.00 -5.42
CA GLN A 546 -8.64 14.83 -6.09
C GLN A 546 -9.76 15.34 -5.19
N ILE A 547 -10.60 16.23 -5.73
CA ILE A 547 -11.81 16.75 -5.10
C ILE A 547 -13.02 16.11 -5.76
N GLU A 548 -13.93 15.62 -4.93
CA GLU A 548 -15.17 14.97 -5.33
C GLU A 548 -16.36 15.81 -4.84
N ALA A 549 -17.49 15.70 -5.55
CA ALA A 549 -18.76 16.24 -5.06
C ALA A 549 -19.88 15.24 -5.28
N ARG A 550 -20.71 15.06 -4.26
CA ARG A 550 -21.89 14.19 -4.33
C ARG A 550 -23.05 14.73 -3.51
N THR A 551 -24.28 14.42 -3.90
CA THR A 551 -25.45 14.72 -3.06
C THR A 551 -25.54 13.78 -1.85
N THR A 552 -26.37 14.11 -0.87
CA THR A 552 -26.53 13.33 0.38
C THR A 552 -27.62 12.26 0.35
N ASP A 553 -28.41 12.19 -0.72
CA ASP A 553 -29.40 11.13 -0.94
C ASP A 553 -28.75 9.78 -1.28
N ASP A 554 -29.53 8.70 -1.18
CA ASP A 554 -29.12 7.34 -1.48
C ASP A 554 -30.03 6.75 -2.58
N PRO A 555 -29.51 6.46 -3.79
CA PRO A 555 -28.12 6.64 -4.21
C PRO A 555 -27.80 8.11 -4.59
N PRO A 556 -26.57 8.60 -4.37
CA PRO A 556 -26.24 10.02 -4.56
C PRO A 556 -25.97 10.39 -6.03
N LEU A 557 -26.21 11.63 -6.43
CA LEU A 557 -25.63 12.18 -7.67
C LEU A 557 -24.11 12.39 -7.47
N ARG A 558 -23.29 12.08 -8.48
CA ARG A 558 -21.81 12.17 -8.40
C ARG A 558 -21.22 13.02 -9.51
N ALA A 559 -20.47 14.05 -9.14
CA ALA A 559 -19.79 14.91 -10.09
C ALA A 559 -18.55 14.22 -10.66
N ARG A 560 -18.10 14.66 -11.83
CA ARG A 560 -16.74 14.35 -12.29
C ARG A 560 -15.74 14.88 -11.26
N PRO A 561 -14.81 14.07 -10.75
CA PRO A 561 -13.80 14.55 -9.83
C PRO A 561 -12.88 15.59 -10.48
N LEU A 562 -12.37 16.52 -9.69
CA LEU A 562 -11.35 17.50 -10.10
C LEU A 562 -10.00 17.13 -9.51
N THR A 563 -8.98 17.06 -10.36
CA THR A 563 -7.58 16.95 -9.91
C THR A 563 -6.97 18.35 -9.82
N VAL A 564 -6.37 18.66 -8.68
CA VAL A 564 -5.71 19.93 -8.38
C VAL A 564 -4.32 19.64 -7.81
N GLN A 565 -3.32 20.39 -8.24
CA GLN A 565 -1.99 20.37 -7.66
C GLN A 565 -1.89 21.44 -6.57
N ILE A 566 -1.60 21.03 -5.34
CA ILE A 566 -1.33 21.93 -4.23
C ILE A 566 0.18 22.10 -4.08
N ALA A 567 0.68 23.32 -4.33
CA ALA A 567 2.08 23.66 -4.10
C ALA A 567 2.34 23.96 -2.62
N THR A 568 3.53 23.61 -2.14
CA THR A 568 4.03 24.13 -0.86
C THR A 568 4.12 25.65 -0.97
N GLY A 569 3.43 26.37 -0.07
CA GLY A 569 3.66 27.82 0.07
C GLY A 569 5.14 28.05 0.38
N GLY A 570 5.78 28.94 -0.39
CA GLY A 570 7.20 29.29 -0.21
C GLY A 570 7.50 29.99 1.10
#